data_AF-A0A7C0Z721-F1
#
_entry.id   AF-A0A7C0Z721-F1
#
_cell.length_a   1.000
_cell.length_b   1.000
_cell.length_c   1.000
_cell.angle_alpha   90.00
_cell.angle_beta   90.00
_cell.angle_gamma   90.00
#
_symmetry.space_group_name_H-M   'P 1'
#
loop_
_entity.id
_entity.type
_entity.pdbx_description
1 polymer ?
#
loop_
_entity_poly.entity_id
_entity_poly.type
_entity_poly.pdbx_seq_one_letter_code
_entity_poly.pdbx_strand_id
1 'polypeptide(L)'
;TCLKTLLLLLAPFTPFITEALYQRLVRRAEPDAPESIHLNDWPEPREELIDEGLMADMEMAMRVSSLGRAARSSCGIKLRQPLQEAVVVADPETLKHLRPLMDLIRDELNVKRVRLTEDRRTLIRLRAKPIPRLLGRKYGALYPKVAEAVEALSEEEVERLRRGEAITLEVEGETVELRPEEIEIREEPREGYVLADEMGIIVGVYTELTEELRYEGLARDIVRRIQALRKEADFEIDDRIETYYLGDPELEKAFEVEAEYIAAETLSIALHRAEPPEGAYVKEYEIDGRRLKLGLVRIGK
;
A
#
# COMPACT_ATOMS: atom_id res chain seq x y z
N THR A 1 -1.64 16.27 -26.87
CA THR A 1 -1.33 15.61 -25.58
C THR A 1 -2.51 15.78 -24.64
N CYS A 2 -2.67 14.93 -23.61
CA CYS A 2 -3.79 15.03 -22.67
C CYS A 2 -3.89 16.41 -22.01
N LEU A 3 -2.75 17.00 -21.63
CA LEU A 3 -2.70 18.33 -21.01
C LEU A 3 -3.19 19.43 -21.96
N LYS A 4 -2.75 19.43 -23.23
CA LYS A 4 -3.23 20.39 -24.24
C LYS A 4 -4.74 20.27 -24.43
N THR A 5 -5.25 19.04 -24.62
CA THR A 5 -6.68 18.80 -24.79
C THR A 5 -7.49 19.23 -23.56
N LEU A 6 -7.01 18.94 -22.35
CA LEU A 6 -7.65 19.38 -21.11
C LEU A 6 -7.70 20.91 -21.01
N LEU A 7 -6.62 21.62 -21.36
CA LEU A 7 -6.62 23.07 -21.38
C LEU A 7 -7.66 23.63 -22.37
N LEU A 8 -7.79 23.03 -23.56
CA LEU A 8 -8.81 23.43 -24.55
C LEU A 8 -10.23 23.23 -24.02
N LEU A 9 -10.51 22.08 -23.39
CA LEU A 9 -11.82 21.80 -22.78
C LEU A 9 -12.16 22.76 -21.62
N LEU A 10 -11.15 23.20 -20.87
CA LEU A 10 -11.32 24.11 -19.73
C LEU A 10 -11.34 25.60 -20.13
N ALA A 11 -10.91 25.94 -21.35
CA ALA A 11 -10.76 27.33 -21.80
C ALA A 11 -12.05 28.17 -21.70
N PRO A 12 -13.25 27.63 -22.00
CA PRO A 12 -14.50 28.38 -21.82
C PRO A 12 -14.82 28.70 -20.35
N PHE A 13 -14.31 27.91 -19.40
CA PHE A 13 -14.62 28.02 -17.98
C PHE A 13 -13.56 28.80 -17.18
N THR A 14 -12.30 28.67 -17.57
CA THR A 14 -11.15 29.22 -16.82
C THR A 14 -10.14 29.95 -17.73
N PRO A 15 -10.60 30.92 -18.54
CA PRO A 15 -9.87 31.45 -19.70
C PRO A 15 -8.46 31.96 -19.37
N PHE A 16 -8.32 32.73 -18.30
CA PHE A 16 -7.01 33.30 -17.91
C PHE A 16 -6.01 32.25 -17.44
N ILE A 17 -6.48 31.23 -16.70
CA ILE A 17 -5.60 30.14 -16.21
C ILE A 17 -5.15 29.28 -17.39
N THR A 18 -6.10 28.90 -18.25
CA THR A 18 -5.80 28.06 -19.41
C THR A 18 -4.90 28.79 -20.41
N GLU A 19 -5.10 30.09 -20.63
CA GLU A 19 -4.24 30.91 -21.47
C GLU A 19 -2.82 31.00 -20.89
N ALA A 20 -2.67 31.31 -19.61
CA ALA A 20 -1.36 31.39 -18.96
C ALA A 20 -0.59 30.06 -19.02
N LEU A 21 -1.27 28.93 -18.83
CA LEU A 21 -0.68 27.60 -18.95
C LEU A 21 -0.35 27.26 -20.41
N TYR A 22 -1.24 27.57 -21.36
CA TYR A 22 -1.02 27.35 -22.78
C TYR A 22 0.21 28.09 -23.30
N GLN A 23 0.40 29.36 -22.92
CA GLN A 23 1.59 30.13 -23.28
C GLN A 23 2.89 29.52 -22.76
N ARG A 24 2.86 28.97 -21.54
CA ARG A 24 4.05 28.42 -20.89
C ARG A 24 4.38 27.00 -21.34
N LEU A 25 3.37 26.20 -21.66
CA LEU A 25 3.52 24.77 -21.90
C LEU A 25 3.41 24.44 -23.39
N VAL A 26 2.31 24.85 -24.02
CA VAL A 26 2.01 24.47 -25.41
C VAL A 26 2.84 25.31 -26.36
N ARG A 27 2.78 26.65 -26.30
CA ARG A 27 3.53 27.54 -27.21
C ARG A 27 5.05 27.37 -27.13
N ARG A 28 5.58 26.95 -25.97
CA ARG A 28 7.01 26.64 -25.81
C ARG A 28 7.41 25.31 -26.45
N ALA A 29 6.53 24.31 -26.42
CA ALA A 29 6.79 22.99 -26.99
C ALA A 29 6.42 22.90 -28.49
N GLU A 30 5.41 23.68 -28.91
CA GLU A 30 4.84 23.73 -30.25
C GLU A 30 4.84 25.20 -30.75
N PRO A 31 5.95 25.68 -31.35
CA PRO A 31 6.09 27.08 -31.78
C PRO A 31 5.07 27.54 -32.82
N ASP A 32 4.47 26.61 -33.57
CA ASP A 32 3.48 26.87 -34.62
C ASP A 32 2.03 26.83 -34.11
N ALA A 33 1.81 26.53 -32.83
CA ALA A 33 0.47 26.51 -32.25
C ALA A 33 -0.17 27.93 -32.25
N PRO A 34 -1.51 28.07 -32.36
CA PRO A 34 -2.18 29.39 -32.39
C PRO A 34 -1.74 30.33 -31.25
N GLU A 35 -1.72 31.64 -31.49
CA GLU A 35 -1.17 32.62 -30.55
C GLU A 35 -1.86 32.59 -29.18
N SER A 36 -3.15 32.30 -29.13
CA SER A 36 -3.93 32.17 -27.88
C SER A 36 -4.68 30.84 -27.89
N ILE A 37 -4.93 30.31 -26.69
CA ILE A 37 -5.74 29.10 -26.55
C ILE A 37 -7.14 29.28 -27.15
N HIS A 38 -7.67 30.51 -27.10
CA HIS A 38 -9.00 30.87 -27.60
C HIS A 38 -9.09 30.97 -29.12
N LEU A 39 -7.97 30.82 -29.83
CA LEU A 39 -7.88 30.74 -31.29
C LEU A 39 -7.72 29.30 -31.80
N ASN A 40 -7.82 28.31 -30.91
CA ASN A 40 -7.80 26.90 -31.30
C ASN A 40 -9.22 26.42 -31.58
N ASP A 41 -9.35 25.48 -32.50
CA ASP A 41 -10.59 24.74 -32.71
C ASP A 41 -10.93 23.88 -31.49
N TRP A 42 -12.22 23.53 -31.38
CA TRP A 42 -12.68 22.60 -30.37
C TRP A 42 -12.02 21.22 -30.57
N PRO A 43 -11.51 20.57 -29.51
CA PRO A 43 -10.87 19.27 -29.65
C PRO A 43 -11.88 18.20 -30.08
N GLU A 44 -11.57 17.49 -31.16
CA GLU A 44 -12.38 16.37 -31.65
C GLU A 44 -11.90 15.02 -31.06
N PRO A 45 -12.82 14.09 -30.77
CA PRO A 45 -12.46 12.77 -30.30
C PRO A 45 -11.77 11.97 -31.41
N ARG A 46 -10.79 11.15 -30.99
CA ARG A 46 -10.14 10.17 -31.86
C ARG A 46 -10.70 8.80 -31.55
N GLU A 47 -11.78 8.44 -32.24
CA GLU A 47 -12.54 7.20 -32.02
C GLU A 47 -11.64 5.96 -32.09
N GLU A 48 -10.59 5.99 -32.94
CA GLU A 48 -9.64 4.89 -33.07
C GLU A 48 -8.75 4.65 -31.84
N LEU A 49 -8.71 5.60 -30.91
CA LEU A 49 -7.96 5.49 -29.64
C LEU A 49 -8.87 5.07 -28.47
N ILE A 50 -10.17 4.90 -28.69
CA ILE A 50 -11.10 4.47 -27.65
C ILE A 50 -11.00 2.94 -27.51
N ASP A 51 -10.47 2.50 -26.37
CA ASP A 51 -10.34 1.09 -26.02
C ASP A 51 -11.12 0.80 -24.74
N GLU A 52 -12.35 0.30 -24.91
CA GLU A 52 -13.23 -0.05 -23.78
C GLU A 52 -12.68 -1.20 -22.93
N GLY A 53 -11.93 -2.12 -23.55
CA GLY A 53 -11.29 -3.23 -22.83
C GLY A 53 -10.23 -2.70 -21.88
N LEU A 54 -9.33 -1.85 -22.38
CA LEU A 54 -8.30 -1.22 -21.56
C LEU A 54 -8.89 -0.37 -20.43
N MET A 55 -9.99 0.35 -20.69
CA MET A 55 -10.68 1.12 -19.66
C MET A 55 -11.23 0.22 -18.56
N ALA A 56 -11.84 -0.92 -18.91
CA ALA A 56 -12.32 -1.90 -17.94
C ALA A 56 -11.17 -2.52 -17.13
N ASP A 57 -10.05 -2.85 -17.78
CA ASP A 57 -8.85 -3.37 -17.11
C ASP A 57 -8.29 -2.36 -16.11
N MET A 58 -8.25 -1.08 -16.48
CA MET A 58 -7.83 0.02 -15.60
C MET A 58 -8.77 0.21 -14.41
N GLU A 59 -10.08 0.16 -14.62
CA GLU A 59 -11.06 0.24 -13.51
C GLU A 59 -10.85 -0.90 -12.52
N MET A 60 -10.59 -2.10 -13.04
CA MET A 60 -10.32 -3.28 -12.22
C MET A 60 -9.00 -3.16 -11.45
N ALA A 61 -7.93 -2.64 -12.05
CA ALA A 61 -6.68 -2.35 -11.34
C ALA A 61 -6.85 -1.28 -10.25
N MET A 62 -7.66 -0.24 -10.50
CA MET A 62 -8.02 0.77 -9.49
C MET A 62 -8.80 0.15 -8.33
N ARG A 63 -9.70 -0.80 -8.61
CA ARG A 63 -10.45 -1.53 -7.58
C ARG A 63 -9.55 -2.39 -6.71
N VAL A 64 -8.68 -3.19 -7.32
CA VAL A 64 -7.67 -3.99 -6.59
C VAL A 64 -6.79 -3.10 -5.72
N SER A 65 -6.34 -1.96 -6.26
CA SER A 65 -5.54 -1.00 -5.52
C SER A 65 -6.29 -0.38 -4.35
N SER A 66 -7.58 -0.11 -4.52
CA SER A 66 -8.46 0.40 -3.45
C SER A 66 -8.64 -0.64 -2.34
N LEU A 67 -8.85 -1.92 -2.69
CA LEU A 67 -8.93 -3.02 -1.72
C LEU A 67 -7.63 -3.20 -0.94
N GLY A 68 -6.49 -3.20 -1.62
CA GLY A 68 -5.19 -3.29 -0.93
C GLY A 68 -4.95 -2.10 0.00
N ARG A 69 -5.35 -0.88 -0.39
CA ARG A 69 -5.29 0.30 0.50
C ARG A 69 -6.23 0.18 1.70
N ALA A 70 -7.43 -0.37 1.51
CA ALA A 70 -8.36 -0.63 2.59
C ALA A 70 -7.78 -1.65 3.60
N ALA A 71 -7.19 -2.74 3.11
CA ALA A 71 -6.50 -3.73 3.94
C ALA A 71 -5.32 -3.12 4.73
N ARG A 72 -4.54 -2.23 4.11
CA ARG A 72 -3.47 -1.49 4.81
C ARG A 72 -4.00 -0.55 5.87
N SER A 73 -5.07 0.18 5.56
CA SER A 73 -5.64 1.18 6.46
C SER A 73 -6.29 0.54 7.69
N SER A 74 -6.85 -0.68 7.57
CA SER A 74 -7.47 -1.37 8.70
C SER A 74 -6.48 -1.78 9.80
N CYS A 75 -5.19 -1.92 9.46
CA CYS A 75 -4.09 -2.14 10.40
C CYS A 75 -3.24 -0.89 10.67
N GLY A 76 -3.66 0.29 10.21
CA GLY A 76 -2.99 1.56 10.48
C GLY A 76 -1.66 1.77 9.73
N ILE A 77 -1.33 0.93 8.74
CA ILE A 77 -0.08 1.04 7.99
C ILE A 77 -0.21 2.12 6.92
N LYS A 78 0.56 3.21 7.09
CA LYS A 78 0.63 4.31 6.11
C LYS A 78 1.09 3.81 4.75
N LEU A 79 0.60 4.40 3.66
CA LEU A 79 1.02 4.05 2.29
C LEU A 79 2.53 4.24 2.05
N ARG A 80 3.18 5.20 2.73
CA ARG A 80 4.63 5.44 2.60
C ARG A 80 5.49 4.31 3.19
N GLN A 81 4.95 3.46 4.05
CA GLN A 81 5.65 2.27 4.52
C GLN A 81 5.62 1.21 3.41
N PRO A 82 6.74 0.88 2.75
CA PRO A 82 6.76 -0.20 1.78
C PRO A 82 6.45 -1.52 2.49
N LEU A 83 5.69 -2.39 1.82
CA LEU A 83 5.36 -3.72 2.32
C LEU A 83 5.95 -4.79 1.40
N GLN A 84 6.11 -6.00 1.92
CA GLN A 84 6.79 -7.07 1.18
C GLN A 84 5.96 -7.50 -0.03
N GLU A 85 4.67 -7.78 0.16
CA GLU A 85 3.83 -8.24 -0.94
C GLU A 85 2.34 -7.94 -0.76
N ALA A 86 1.65 -7.92 -1.90
CA ALA A 86 0.21 -8.12 -1.97
C ALA A 86 -0.10 -9.38 -2.77
N VAL A 87 -1.13 -10.11 -2.36
CA VAL A 87 -1.70 -11.24 -3.10
C VAL A 87 -3.11 -10.88 -3.51
N VAL A 88 -3.43 -11.06 -4.78
CA VAL A 88 -4.77 -10.87 -5.33
C VAL A 88 -5.32 -12.24 -5.68
N VAL A 89 -6.48 -12.56 -5.11
CA VAL A 89 -7.24 -13.77 -5.39
C VAL A 89 -8.49 -13.41 -6.16
N ALA A 90 -8.66 -13.98 -7.35
CA ALA A 90 -9.83 -13.79 -8.19
C ALA A 90 -9.98 -14.96 -9.19
N ASP A 91 -11.02 -14.94 -10.00
CA ASP A 91 -11.24 -15.92 -11.08
C ASP A 91 -10.22 -15.75 -12.24
N PRO A 92 -10.00 -16.79 -13.07
CA PRO A 92 -9.02 -16.77 -14.15
C PRO A 92 -9.13 -15.58 -15.12
N GLU A 93 -10.35 -15.16 -15.45
CA GLU A 93 -10.56 -14.09 -16.44
C GLU A 93 -10.16 -12.75 -15.85
N THR A 94 -10.56 -12.47 -14.61
CA THR A 94 -10.10 -11.31 -13.83
C THR A 94 -8.57 -11.27 -13.75
N LEU A 95 -7.92 -12.39 -13.41
CA LEU A 95 -6.45 -12.43 -13.25
C LEU A 95 -5.70 -12.22 -14.57
N LYS A 96 -6.28 -12.64 -15.70
CA LYS A 96 -5.71 -12.45 -17.03
C LYS A 96 -5.64 -10.96 -17.39
N HIS A 97 -6.70 -10.22 -17.11
CA HIS A 97 -6.79 -8.77 -17.34
C HIS A 97 -5.96 -7.94 -16.36
N LEU A 98 -5.76 -8.41 -15.12
CA LEU A 98 -4.88 -7.76 -14.14
C LEU A 98 -3.39 -7.94 -14.43
N ARG A 99 -3.01 -9.01 -15.12
CA ARG A 99 -1.61 -9.41 -15.31
C ARG A 99 -0.74 -8.32 -15.99
N PRO A 100 -1.20 -7.62 -17.05
CA PRO A 100 -0.44 -6.52 -17.65
C PRO A 100 -0.31 -5.29 -16.73
N LEU A 101 -1.18 -5.17 -15.72
CA LEU A 101 -1.27 -4.00 -14.83
C LEU A 101 -0.61 -4.26 -13.45
N MET A 102 0.09 -5.38 -13.28
CA MET A 102 0.70 -5.76 -12.01
C MET A 102 1.70 -4.73 -11.49
N ASP A 103 2.49 -4.09 -12.36
CA ASP A 103 3.44 -3.05 -11.96
C ASP A 103 2.72 -1.80 -11.44
N LEU A 104 1.62 -1.41 -12.11
CA LEU A 104 0.79 -0.29 -11.65
C LEU A 104 0.20 -0.57 -10.26
N ILE A 105 -0.35 -1.77 -10.06
CA ILE A 105 -0.91 -2.20 -8.77
C ILE A 105 0.19 -2.25 -7.70
N ARG A 106 1.38 -2.75 -8.05
CA ARG A 106 2.53 -2.81 -7.14
C ARG A 106 2.90 -1.41 -6.64
N ASP A 107 3.03 -0.46 -7.55
CA ASP A 107 3.45 0.90 -7.26
C ASP A 107 2.35 1.64 -6.48
N GLU A 108 1.09 1.47 -6.86
CA GLU A 108 -0.06 2.08 -6.18
C GLU A 108 -0.30 1.53 -4.77
N LEU A 109 0.07 0.27 -4.50
CA LEU A 109 0.02 -0.34 -3.17
C LEU A 109 1.31 -0.15 -2.35
N ASN A 110 2.38 0.37 -2.96
CA ASN A 110 3.73 0.44 -2.39
C ASN A 110 4.17 -0.90 -1.76
N VAL A 111 4.16 -1.95 -2.57
CA VAL A 111 4.61 -3.32 -2.21
C VAL A 111 5.81 -3.73 -3.05
N LYS A 112 6.66 -4.65 -2.57
CA LYS A 112 7.80 -5.14 -3.38
C LYS A 112 7.38 -6.12 -4.47
N ARG A 113 6.33 -6.91 -4.25
CA ARG A 113 5.70 -7.71 -5.32
C ARG A 113 4.18 -7.78 -5.20
N VAL A 114 3.56 -8.07 -6.34
CA VAL A 114 2.16 -8.50 -6.42
C VAL A 114 2.14 -9.95 -6.91
N ARG A 115 1.35 -10.81 -6.27
CA ARG A 115 1.11 -12.19 -6.69
C ARG A 115 -0.36 -12.37 -7.03
N LEU A 116 -0.62 -12.94 -8.20
CA LEU A 116 -1.97 -13.29 -8.66
C LEU A 116 -2.19 -14.79 -8.47
N THR A 117 -3.33 -15.20 -7.91
CA THR A 117 -3.67 -16.62 -7.71
C THR A 117 -5.18 -16.84 -7.69
N GLU A 118 -5.63 -18.04 -8.02
CA GLU A 118 -7.04 -18.44 -7.85
C GLU A 118 -7.26 -19.08 -6.47
N ASP A 119 -6.17 -19.52 -5.82
CA ASP A 119 -6.23 -20.28 -4.59
C ASP A 119 -6.40 -19.37 -3.36
N ARG A 120 -7.65 -19.28 -2.87
CA ARG A 120 -8.01 -18.59 -1.62
C ARG A 120 -7.21 -19.09 -0.41
N ARG A 121 -6.74 -20.35 -0.41
CA ARG A 121 -5.95 -20.91 0.69
C ARG A 121 -4.61 -20.21 0.88
N THR A 122 -4.14 -19.47 -0.12
CA THR A 122 -2.95 -18.61 -0.02
C THR A 122 -3.12 -17.50 1.01
N LEU A 123 -4.34 -17.00 1.19
CA LEU A 123 -4.64 -15.86 2.07
C LEU A 123 -5.53 -16.23 3.25
N ILE A 124 -6.32 -17.29 3.13
CA ILE A 124 -7.33 -17.69 4.10
C ILE A 124 -7.01 -19.11 4.57
N ARG A 125 -7.02 -19.32 5.88
CA ARG A 125 -7.02 -20.66 6.49
C ARG A 125 -8.38 -20.94 7.11
N LEU A 126 -8.77 -22.20 7.12
CA LEU A 126 -9.96 -22.66 7.81
C LEU A 126 -9.59 -23.02 9.25
N ARG A 127 -10.36 -22.53 10.21
CA ARG A 127 -10.26 -22.91 11.62
C ARG A 127 -11.55 -23.52 12.11
N ALA A 128 -11.44 -24.61 12.84
CA ALA A 128 -12.53 -25.20 13.57
C ALA A 128 -12.69 -24.49 14.92
N LYS A 129 -13.93 -24.10 15.24
CA LYS A 129 -14.33 -23.59 16.55
C LYS A 129 -15.37 -24.53 17.16
N PRO A 130 -15.21 -24.93 18.43
CA PRO A 130 -16.15 -25.83 19.07
C PRO A 130 -17.48 -25.11 19.32
N ILE A 131 -18.61 -25.76 19.04
CA ILE A 131 -19.93 -25.23 19.44
C ILE A 131 -20.16 -25.59 20.92
N PRO A 132 -20.07 -24.63 21.87
CA PRO A 132 -20.02 -24.96 23.30
C PRO A 132 -21.27 -25.69 23.79
N ARG A 133 -22.43 -25.36 23.22
CA ARG A 133 -23.72 -25.95 23.59
C ARG A 133 -23.80 -27.46 23.30
N LEU A 134 -23.16 -27.92 22.23
CA LEU A 134 -23.23 -29.31 21.79
C LEU A 134 -22.13 -30.13 22.46
N LEU A 135 -20.89 -29.69 22.32
CA LEU A 135 -19.72 -30.39 22.89
C LEU A 135 -19.71 -30.34 24.41
N GLY A 136 -20.17 -29.25 25.04
CA GLY A 136 -20.31 -29.15 26.48
C GLY A 136 -21.34 -30.13 27.06
N ARG A 137 -22.44 -30.39 26.34
CA ARG A 137 -23.45 -31.39 26.75
C ARG A 137 -22.93 -32.82 26.61
N LYS A 138 -22.09 -33.09 25.61
CA LYS A 138 -21.56 -34.43 25.29
C LYS A 138 -20.37 -34.81 26.18
N TYR A 139 -19.46 -33.87 26.42
CA TYR A 139 -18.18 -34.12 27.09
C TYR A 139 -18.05 -33.51 28.49
N GLY A 140 -18.98 -32.64 28.91
CA GLY A 140 -19.07 -32.14 30.29
C GLY A 140 -17.75 -31.56 30.81
N ALA A 141 -17.16 -32.20 31.83
CA ALA A 141 -15.90 -31.78 32.44
C ALA A 141 -14.69 -31.84 31.48
N LEU A 142 -14.73 -32.70 30.46
CA LEU A 142 -13.68 -32.84 29.44
C LEU A 142 -13.77 -31.75 28.35
N TYR A 143 -14.86 -30.98 28.30
CA TYR A 143 -15.09 -29.96 27.27
C TYR A 143 -13.93 -28.96 27.09
N PRO A 144 -13.30 -28.39 28.12
CA PRO A 144 -12.20 -27.45 27.93
C PRO A 144 -11.04 -28.06 27.12
N LYS A 145 -10.74 -29.34 27.35
CA LYS A 145 -9.69 -30.07 26.65
C LYS A 145 -10.10 -30.46 25.23
N VAL A 146 -11.37 -30.83 25.04
CA VAL A 146 -11.93 -31.05 23.70
C VAL A 146 -11.92 -29.75 22.89
N ALA A 147 -12.28 -28.62 23.49
CA ALA A 147 -12.25 -27.32 22.84
C ALA A 147 -10.82 -26.95 22.40
N GLU A 148 -9.83 -27.14 23.27
CA GLU A 148 -8.41 -26.96 22.96
C GLU A 148 -7.97 -27.85 21.78
N ALA A 149 -8.36 -29.13 21.79
CA ALA A 149 -8.06 -30.07 20.71
C ALA A 149 -8.73 -29.69 19.38
N VAL A 150 -9.98 -29.21 19.42
CA VAL A 150 -10.71 -28.71 18.24
C VAL A 150 -10.01 -27.50 17.62
N GLU A 151 -9.53 -26.57 18.44
CA GLU A 151 -8.84 -25.37 17.93
C GLU A 151 -7.44 -25.69 17.37
N ALA A 152 -6.85 -26.81 17.81
CA ALA A 152 -5.56 -27.32 17.37
C ALA A 152 -5.62 -28.26 16.15
N LEU A 153 -6.80 -28.51 15.58
CA LEU A 153 -6.97 -29.37 14.40
C LEU A 153 -6.12 -28.89 13.22
N SER A 154 -5.59 -29.87 12.47
CA SER A 154 -4.88 -29.63 11.21
C SER A 154 -5.83 -29.15 10.10
N GLU A 155 -5.30 -28.45 9.10
CA GLU A 155 -6.11 -28.00 7.95
C GLU A 155 -6.81 -29.16 7.22
N GLU A 156 -6.18 -30.33 7.15
CA GLU A 156 -6.76 -31.54 6.56
C GLU A 156 -7.98 -32.04 7.35
N GLU A 157 -7.89 -32.05 8.68
CA GLU A 157 -8.99 -32.45 9.56
C GLU A 157 -10.17 -31.47 9.49
N VAL A 158 -9.89 -30.17 9.43
CA VAL A 158 -10.92 -29.13 9.26
C VAL A 158 -11.61 -29.27 7.89
N GLU A 159 -10.88 -29.58 6.83
CA GLU A 159 -11.48 -29.84 5.51
C GLU A 159 -12.32 -31.12 5.50
N ARG A 160 -11.90 -32.18 6.22
CA ARG A 160 -12.74 -33.39 6.38
C ARG A 160 -14.07 -33.06 7.05
N LEU A 161 -14.03 -32.30 8.15
CA LEU A 161 -15.24 -31.80 8.81
C LEU A 161 -16.11 -30.95 7.86
N ARG A 162 -15.49 -30.10 7.03
CA ARG A 162 -16.20 -29.30 6.02
C ARG A 162 -16.90 -30.14 4.95
N ARG A 163 -16.30 -31.28 4.58
CA ARG A 163 -16.91 -32.27 3.66
C ARG A 163 -17.99 -33.12 4.30
N GLY A 164 -18.28 -32.93 5.59
CA GLY A 164 -19.29 -33.69 6.33
C GLY A 164 -18.76 -34.99 6.94
N GLU A 165 -17.45 -35.19 6.99
CA GLU A 165 -16.84 -36.37 7.62
C GLU A 165 -16.61 -36.12 9.11
N ALA A 166 -17.01 -37.07 9.95
CA ALA A 166 -16.64 -37.06 11.37
C ALA A 166 -15.15 -37.42 11.53
N ILE A 167 -14.52 -36.83 12.55
CA ILE A 167 -13.13 -37.14 12.93
C ILE A 167 -13.09 -37.63 14.36
N THR A 168 -12.04 -38.38 14.70
CA THR A 168 -11.87 -38.95 16.03
C THR A 168 -10.52 -38.57 16.58
N LEU A 169 -10.48 -38.04 17.79
CA LEU A 169 -9.28 -37.60 18.48
C LEU A 169 -9.13 -38.36 19.79
N GLU A 170 -7.90 -38.53 20.27
CA GLU A 170 -7.66 -38.92 21.66
C GLU A 170 -7.39 -37.67 22.50
N VAL A 171 -8.18 -37.47 23.56
CA VAL A 171 -8.06 -36.34 24.48
C VAL A 171 -8.05 -36.89 25.90
N GLU A 172 -6.95 -36.69 26.63
CA GLU A 172 -6.74 -37.22 28.00
C GLU A 172 -6.99 -38.74 28.13
N GLY A 173 -6.72 -39.52 27.07
CA GLY A 173 -6.92 -40.97 27.05
C GLY A 173 -8.34 -41.41 26.73
N GLU A 174 -9.26 -40.48 26.44
CA GLU A 174 -10.60 -40.78 25.92
C GLU A 174 -10.69 -40.53 24.41
N THR A 175 -11.44 -41.39 23.73
CA THR A 175 -11.74 -41.25 22.31
C THR A 175 -12.92 -40.30 22.09
N VAL A 176 -12.63 -39.16 21.47
CA VAL A 176 -13.58 -38.07 21.21
C VAL A 176 -13.96 -38.07 19.73
N GLU A 177 -15.19 -38.43 19.41
CA GLU A 177 -15.77 -38.27 18.07
C GLU A 177 -16.32 -36.85 17.88
N LEU A 178 -15.73 -36.08 16.96
CA LEU A 178 -16.21 -34.76 16.55
C LEU A 178 -17.02 -34.88 15.27
N ARG A 179 -18.28 -34.44 15.32
CA ARG A 179 -19.16 -34.41 14.16
C ARG A 179 -19.19 -33.01 13.53
N PRO A 180 -19.41 -32.90 12.21
CA PRO A 180 -19.51 -31.60 11.54
C PRO A 180 -20.52 -30.65 12.17
N GLU A 181 -21.64 -31.14 12.71
CA GLU A 181 -22.66 -30.29 13.33
C GLU A 181 -22.25 -29.75 14.70
N GLU A 182 -21.18 -30.30 15.30
CA GLU A 182 -20.64 -29.91 16.59
C GLU A 182 -19.54 -28.84 16.48
N ILE A 183 -19.14 -28.50 15.24
CA ILE A 183 -18.01 -27.63 14.91
C ILE A 183 -18.47 -26.50 13.99
N GLU A 184 -18.10 -25.27 14.34
CA GLU A 184 -18.24 -24.12 13.47
C GLU A 184 -16.93 -23.92 12.70
N ILE A 185 -16.97 -23.94 11.37
CA ILE A 185 -15.79 -23.66 10.53
C ILE A 185 -15.78 -22.18 10.19
N ARG A 186 -14.66 -21.50 10.48
CA ARG A 186 -14.45 -20.08 10.20
C ARG A 186 -13.29 -19.88 9.24
N GLU A 187 -13.44 -18.88 8.39
CA GLU A 187 -12.36 -18.35 7.56
C GLU A 187 -11.59 -17.30 8.36
N GLU A 188 -10.29 -17.51 8.51
CA GLU A 188 -9.37 -16.54 9.11
C GLU A 188 -8.27 -16.17 8.10
N PRO A 189 -7.83 -14.91 8.05
CA PRO A 189 -6.61 -14.56 7.34
C PRO A 189 -5.42 -15.42 7.81
N ARG A 190 -4.56 -15.80 6.87
CA ARG A 190 -3.25 -16.37 7.20
C ARG A 190 -2.43 -15.33 7.97
N GLU A 191 -1.53 -15.84 8.82
CA GLU A 191 -0.65 -15.02 9.63
C GLU A 191 0.17 -14.05 8.77
N GLY A 192 0.35 -12.83 9.28
CA GLY A 192 0.98 -11.73 8.55
C GLY A 192 0.08 -11.05 7.50
N TYR A 193 -1.02 -11.65 7.05
CA TYR A 193 -1.92 -11.04 6.06
C TYR A 193 -3.10 -10.30 6.68
N VAL A 194 -3.41 -9.15 6.09
CA VAL A 194 -4.68 -8.44 6.29
C VAL A 194 -5.40 -8.39 4.97
N LEU A 195 -6.71 -8.67 4.99
CA LEU A 195 -7.52 -8.88 3.80
C LEU A 195 -8.57 -7.77 3.61
N ALA A 196 -8.88 -7.49 2.35
CA ALA A 196 -10.10 -6.83 1.92
C ALA A 196 -10.72 -7.66 0.80
N ASP A 197 -12.04 -7.79 0.80
CA ASP A 197 -12.81 -8.57 -0.19
C ASP A 197 -13.94 -7.70 -0.74
N GLU A 198 -14.05 -7.64 -2.06
CA GLU A 198 -15.18 -7.05 -2.75
C GLU A 198 -15.43 -7.76 -4.08
N MET A 199 -16.71 -8.10 -4.35
CA MET A 199 -17.17 -8.67 -5.63
C MET A 199 -16.37 -9.88 -6.12
N GLY A 200 -15.90 -10.74 -5.21
CA GLY A 200 -15.16 -11.95 -5.56
C GLY A 200 -13.65 -11.73 -5.76
N ILE A 201 -13.16 -10.52 -5.56
CA ILE A 201 -11.73 -10.19 -5.53
C ILE A 201 -11.31 -10.04 -4.07
N ILE A 202 -10.36 -10.87 -3.64
CA ILE A 202 -9.69 -10.69 -2.34
C ILE A 202 -8.31 -10.11 -2.58
N VAL A 203 -7.99 -9.04 -1.86
CA VAL A 203 -6.62 -8.51 -1.79
C VAL A 203 -6.11 -8.71 -0.37
N GLY A 204 -5.05 -9.49 -0.24
CA GLY A 204 -4.32 -9.67 1.00
C GLY A 204 -2.99 -8.95 0.95
N VAL A 205 -2.67 -8.18 1.99
CA VAL A 205 -1.41 -7.46 2.09
C VAL A 205 -0.61 -8.04 3.24
N TYR A 206 0.67 -8.36 3.00
CA TYR A 206 1.56 -8.87 4.03
C TYR A 206 2.12 -7.72 4.88
N THR A 207 1.92 -7.79 6.18
CA THR A 207 2.11 -6.67 7.12
C THR A 207 3.35 -6.78 7.99
N GLU A 208 4.00 -7.94 8.04
CA GLU A 208 5.26 -8.08 8.76
C GLU A 208 6.37 -7.33 8.02
N LEU A 209 7.10 -6.51 8.78
CA LEU A 209 8.16 -5.68 8.25
C LEU A 209 9.52 -6.32 8.53
N THR A 210 10.33 -6.44 7.49
CA THR A 210 11.77 -6.64 7.66
C THR A 210 12.42 -5.33 8.12
N GLU A 211 13.65 -5.42 8.64
CA GLU A 211 14.38 -4.21 9.04
C GLU A 211 14.62 -3.27 7.86
N GLU A 212 14.90 -3.81 6.66
CA GLU A 212 15.10 -3.01 5.46
C GLU A 212 13.83 -2.24 5.09
N LEU A 213 12.67 -2.91 5.05
CA LEU A 213 11.39 -2.24 4.76
C LEU A 213 11.07 -1.17 5.79
N ARG A 214 11.38 -1.42 7.07
CA ARG A 214 11.16 -0.46 8.15
C ARG A 214 12.02 0.79 7.96
N TYR A 215 13.31 0.66 7.66
CA TYR A 215 14.18 1.81 7.41
C TYR A 215 13.81 2.56 6.14
N GLU A 216 13.42 1.85 5.07
CA GLU A 216 12.94 2.48 3.84
C GLU A 216 11.65 3.29 4.08
N GLY A 217 10.75 2.82 4.95
CA GLY A 217 9.57 3.55 5.39
C GLY A 217 9.90 4.81 6.18
N LEU A 218 10.83 4.70 7.14
CA LEU A 218 11.34 5.85 7.90
C LEU A 218 12.01 6.88 7.00
N ALA A 219 12.82 6.44 6.04
CA ALA A 219 13.48 7.30 5.07
C ALA A 219 12.47 8.10 4.24
N ARG A 220 11.36 7.49 3.80
CA ARG A 220 10.27 8.22 3.12
C ARG A 220 9.60 9.26 4.01
N ASP A 221 9.39 8.95 5.29
CA ASP A 221 8.84 9.94 6.24
C ASP A 221 9.85 11.08 6.50
N ILE A 222 11.16 10.78 6.56
CA ILE A 222 12.26 11.77 6.67
C ILE A 222 12.31 12.68 5.45
N VAL A 223 12.34 12.13 4.23
CA VAL A 223 12.30 12.88 2.97
C VAL A 223 11.13 13.85 2.96
N ARG A 224 9.94 13.40 3.39
CA ARG A 224 8.76 14.27 3.50
C ARG A 224 8.98 15.44 4.46
N ARG A 225 9.66 15.23 5.59
CA ARG A 225 9.98 16.31 6.54
C ARG A 225 10.99 17.29 5.97
N ILE A 226 12.03 16.80 5.30
CA ILE A 226 13.03 17.64 4.63
C ILE A 226 12.37 18.48 3.53
N GLN A 227 11.53 17.88 2.69
CA GLN A 227 10.82 18.60 1.62
C GLN A 227 9.83 19.64 2.16
N ALA A 228 9.13 19.33 3.26
CA ALA A 228 8.31 20.33 3.94
C ALA A 228 9.16 21.49 4.47
N LEU A 229 10.32 21.19 5.07
CA LEU A 229 11.23 22.18 5.60
C LEU A 229 11.84 23.08 4.51
N ARG A 230 12.19 22.51 3.34
CA ARG A 230 12.62 23.26 2.14
C ARG A 230 11.55 24.27 1.71
N LYS A 231 10.28 23.85 1.68
CA LYS A 231 9.16 24.73 1.31
C LYS A 231 8.93 25.83 2.35
N GLU A 232 9.04 25.51 3.63
CA GLU A 232 8.91 26.51 4.71
C GLU A 232 10.07 27.52 4.71
N ALA A 233 11.26 27.10 4.28
CA ALA A 233 12.44 27.94 4.12
C ALA A 233 12.47 28.74 2.81
N ASP A 234 11.44 28.65 1.97
CA ASP A 234 11.32 29.31 0.66
C ASP A 234 12.46 28.98 -0.30
N PHE A 235 12.91 27.72 -0.30
CA PHE A 235 13.92 27.22 -1.23
C PHE A 235 13.29 26.88 -2.58
N GLU A 236 14.05 27.10 -3.66
CA GLU A 236 13.65 26.71 -5.01
C GLU A 236 13.67 25.18 -5.15
N ILE A 237 12.90 24.68 -6.12
CA ILE A 237 12.75 23.23 -6.36
C ILE A 237 14.10 22.59 -6.70
N ASP A 238 15.01 23.32 -7.35
CA ASP A 238 16.31 22.83 -7.81
C ASP A 238 17.50 23.24 -6.92
N ASP A 239 17.25 23.88 -5.78
CA ASP A 239 18.32 24.25 -4.84
C ASP A 239 19.00 23.02 -4.23
N ARG A 240 20.33 23.02 -4.17
CA ARG A 240 21.10 22.03 -3.41
C ARG A 240 21.24 22.45 -1.95
N ILE A 241 21.17 21.48 -1.05
CA ILE A 241 21.22 21.70 0.39
C ILE A 241 22.25 20.80 1.08
N GLU A 242 22.68 21.20 2.26
CA GLU A 242 23.24 20.29 3.26
C GLU A 242 22.18 20.03 4.33
N THR A 243 22.00 18.76 4.70
CA THR A 243 21.02 18.35 5.71
C THR A 243 21.74 17.90 6.96
N TYR A 244 21.44 18.54 8.09
CA TYR A 244 21.93 18.21 9.42
C TYR A 244 20.82 17.53 10.21
N TYR A 245 21.13 16.46 10.92
CA TYR A 245 20.16 15.70 11.69
C TYR A 245 20.73 15.20 13.03
N LEU A 246 19.88 15.24 14.05
CA LEU A 246 20.11 14.61 15.36
C LEU A 246 18.77 14.12 15.91
N GLY A 247 18.73 12.93 16.51
CA GLY A 247 17.46 12.43 17.03
C GLY A 247 17.54 11.05 17.64
N ASP A 248 16.39 10.38 17.60
CA ASP A 248 16.27 8.99 18.05
C ASP A 248 17.21 8.05 17.25
N PRO A 249 17.90 7.09 17.90
CA PRO A 249 18.85 6.19 17.24
C PRO A 249 18.27 5.44 16.02
N GLU A 250 16.98 5.14 16.03
CA GLU A 250 16.32 4.47 14.90
C GLU A 250 16.21 5.38 13.67
N LEU A 251 15.94 6.67 13.89
CA LEU A 251 15.88 7.64 12.79
C LEU A 251 17.27 7.95 12.27
N GLU A 252 18.26 8.05 13.16
CA GLU A 252 19.66 8.21 12.76
C GLU A 252 20.14 7.00 11.96
N LYS A 253 19.74 5.78 12.35
CA LYS A 253 20.05 4.58 11.58
C LYS A 253 19.38 4.57 10.20
N ALA A 254 18.15 5.07 10.09
CA ALA A 254 17.50 5.25 8.79
C ALA A 254 18.29 6.20 7.87
N PHE A 255 18.83 7.30 8.41
CA PHE A 255 19.73 8.18 7.65
C PHE A 255 21.00 7.48 7.18
N GLU A 256 21.57 6.59 7.99
CA GLU A 256 22.77 5.83 7.62
C GLU A 256 22.49 4.78 6.53
N VAL A 257 21.40 4.01 6.68
CA VAL A 257 21.05 2.90 5.78
C VAL A 257 20.53 3.42 4.44
N GLU A 258 19.71 4.47 4.44
CA GLU A 258 19.02 5.00 3.25
C GLU A 258 19.63 6.35 2.80
N ALA A 259 20.92 6.58 3.11
CA ALA A 259 21.60 7.84 2.85
C ALA A 259 21.50 8.29 1.38
N GLU A 260 21.74 7.37 0.44
CA GLU A 260 21.71 7.64 -0.99
C GLU A 260 20.30 8.04 -1.46
N TYR A 261 19.29 7.32 -0.99
CA TYR A 261 17.89 7.61 -1.30
C TYR A 261 17.46 8.98 -0.75
N ILE A 262 17.74 9.24 0.53
CA ILE A 262 17.39 10.52 1.18
C ILE A 262 18.10 11.69 0.46
N ALA A 263 19.39 11.54 0.14
CA ALA A 263 20.15 12.56 -0.54
C ALA A 263 19.59 12.86 -1.94
N ALA A 264 19.31 11.83 -2.73
CA ALA A 264 18.77 11.95 -4.08
C ALA A 264 17.39 12.62 -4.09
N GLU A 265 16.47 12.19 -3.22
CA GLU A 265 15.11 12.71 -3.16
C GLU A 265 15.01 14.12 -2.57
N THR A 266 16.05 14.62 -1.91
CA THR A 266 16.04 15.94 -1.25
C THR A 266 17.01 16.96 -1.84
N LEU A 267 17.77 16.58 -2.88
CA LEU A 267 18.89 17.34 -3.42
C LEU A 267 19.92 17.71 -2.35
N SER A 268 20.11 16.82 -1.35
CA SER A 268 21.13 17.02 -0.33
C SER A 268 22.49 16.57 -0.87
N ILE A 269 23.48 17.46 -0.84
CA ILE A 269 24.86 17.12 -1.23
C ILE A 269 25.64 16.44 -0.10
N ALA A 270 25.19 16.63 1.14
CA ALA A 270 25.75 15.98 2.31
C ALA A 270 24.69 15.82 3.42
N LEU A 271 24.82 14.72 4.17
CA LEU A 271 24.00 14.40 5.33
C LEU A 271 24.91 14.35 6.57
N HIS A 272 24.68 15.25 7.52
CA HIS A 272 25.52 15.42 8.70
C HIS A 272 24.79 15.00 9.97
N ARG A 273 25.30 13.96 10.64
CA ARG A 273 24.88 13.62 12.00
C ARG A 273 25.56 14.57 13.00
N ALA A 274 25.06 15.79 13.10
CA ALA A 274 25.63 16.85 13.91
C ALA A 274 24.59 17.93 14.22
N GLU A 275 24.89 18.78 15.21
CA GLU A 275 24.11 19.97 15.47
C GLU A 275 24.09 20.87 14.23
N PRO A 276 22.91 21.38 13.80
CA PRO A 276 22.85 22.32 12.69
C PRO A 276 23.70 23.56 12.94
N PRO A 277 24.46 24.05 11.93
CA PRO A 277 25.28 25.25 12.08
C PRO A 277 24.41 26.51 12.24
N GLU A 278 25.04 27.58 12.70
CA GLU A 278 24.40 28.89 12.78
C GLU A 278 23.96 29.36 11.39
N GLY A 279 22.71 29.81 11.27
CA GLY A 279 22.10 30.19 9.98
C GLY A 279 21.40 29.06 9.23
N ALA A 280 21.46 27.81 9.72
CA ALA A 280 20.61 26.74 9.20
C ALA A 280 19.13 27.01 9.52
N TYR A 281 18.24 26.59 8.60
CA TYR A 281 16.80 26.58 8.88
C TYR A 281 16.47 25.31 9.65
N VAL A 282 16.18 25.44 10.95
CA VAL A 282 16.07 24.32 11.89
C VAL A 282 14.63 24.10 12.35
N LYS A 283 14.22 22.84 12.41
CA LYS A 283 12.92 22.44 12.98
C LYS A 283 12.98 21.06 13.60
N GLU A 284 12.22 20.87 14.67
CA GLU A 284 12.00 19.57 15.29
C GLU A 284 10.73 18.92 14.75
N TYR A 285 10.80 17.62 14.51
CA TYR A 285 9.72 16.80 14.04
C TYR A 285 9.54 15.58 14.93
N GLU A 286 8.32 15.05 14.91
CA GLU A 286 8.00 13.73 15.44
C GLU A 286 7.64 12.79 14.28
N ILE A 287 8.28 11.62 14.26
CA ILE A 287 8.05 10.54 13.30
C ILE A 287 7.82 9.27 14.13
N ASP A 288 6.59 8.76 14.10
CA ASP A 288 6.19 7.53 14.82
C ASP A 288 6.61 7.52 16.30
N GLY A 289 6.34 8.63 17.00
CA GLY A 289 6.67 8.81 18.42
C GLY A 289 8.13 9.15 18.71
N ARG A 290 8.99 9.23 17.68
CA ARG A 290 10.42 9.50 17.79
C ARG A 290 10.74 10.93 17.40
N ARG A 291 11.63 11.57 18.15
CA ARG A 291 12.05 12.97 17.91
C ARG A 291 13.20 13.02 16.92
N LEU A 292 13.13 14.01 16.04
CA LEU A 292 14.16 14.30 15.04
C LEU A 292 14.30 15.80 14.89
N LYS A 293 15.50 16.31 15.14
CA LYS A 293 15.90 17.68 14.82
C LYS A 293 16.53 17.68 13.43
N LEU A 294 15.98 18.50 12.54
CA LEU A 294 16.50 18.71 11.18
C LEU A 294 16.97 20.15 11.03
N GLY A 295 18.09 20.35 10.35
CA GLY A 295 18.59 21.65 9.94
C GLY A 295 19.00 21.64 8.48
N LEU A 296 18.56 22.62 7.69
CA LEU A 296 18.92 22.73 6.27
C LEU A 296 19.77 23.99 6.04
N VAL A 297 20.84 23.82 5.26
CA VAL A 297 21.66 24.93 4.77
C VAL A 297 21.56 24.96 3.25
N ARG A 298 21.14 26.08 2.67
CA ARG A 298 21.11 26.28 1.22
C ARG A 298 22.53 26.52 0.72
N ILE A 299 22.96 25.76 -0.28
CA ILE A 299 24.27 25.90 -0.91
C ILE A 299 24.18 26.70 -2.22
N GLY A 300 23.03 26.61 -2.92
CA GLY A 300 22.82 27.23 -4.22
C GLY A 300 22.65 26.19 -5.33
N LYS A 301 22.73 26.62 -6.59
CA LYS A 301 22.69 25.73 -7.77
C LYS A 301 24.07 25.18 -8.10
#